data_AF-A0A6B2CT39-F1
#
_entry.id   AF-A0A6B2CT39-F1
#
_cell.length_a   1.000
_cell.length_b   1.000
_cell.length_c   1.000
_cell.angle_alpha   90.00
_cell.angle_beta   90.00
_cell.angle_gamma   90.00
#
_symmetry.space_group_name_H-M   'P 1'
#
loop_
_entity.id
_entity.type
_entity.pdbx_description
1 polymer ?
#
loop_
_entity_poly.entity_id
_entity_poly.type
_entity_poly.pdbx_seq_one_letter_code
_entity_poly.pdbx_strand_id
1 'polypeptide(L)'
;MGFVSPRAKVLARYVSPDAYIYGPTVVGQGSFVDAAVLGYPTRPKILQSFSSPDDVSNGARVGESVIIRSGVVIYEDVEIGDGAEFGH
;
A
#
# COMPACT_ATOMS: atom_id res chain seq x y z
N MET A 1 7.30 4.79 -12.53
CA MET A 1 6.64 5.99 -11.99
C MET A 1 5.48 5.52 -11.13
N GLY A 2 5.62 5.69 -9.81
CA GLY A 2 4.66 5.25 -8.81
C GLY A 2 3.49 6.21 -8.65
N PHE A 3 2.67 5.93 -7.65
CA PHE A 3 1.48 6.69 -7.30
C PHE A 3 1.22 6.58 -5.80
N VAL A 4 0.92 7.70 -5.15
CA VAL A 4 0.44 7.70 -3.77
C VAL A 4 -0.90 8.42 -3.76
N SER A 5 -1.94 7.70 -3.32
CA SER A 5 -3.28 8.25 -3.22
C SER A 5 -3.30 9.51 -2.35
N PRO A 6 -4.03 10.57 -2.72
CA PRO A 6 -4.27 11.70 -1.83
C PRO A 6 -5.08 11.30 -0.58
N ARG A 7 -5.71 10.11 -0.58
CA ARG A 7 -6.45 9.57 0.57
C ARG A 7 -5.55 8.78 1.52
N ALA A 8 -4.33 8.43 1.11
CA ALA A 8 -3.41 7.66 1.93
C ALA A 8 -2.82 8.53 3.05
N LYS A 9 -2.56 7.89 4.20
CA LYS A 9 -1.81 8.49 5.31
C LYS A 9 -0.47 7.79 5.45
N VAL A 10 0.58 8.42 4.93
CA VAL A 10 1.93 7.84 4.91
C VAL A 10 2.81 8.57 5.92
N LEU A 11 3.17 7.88 7.00
CA LEU A 11 4.14 8.33 8.02
C LEU A 11 5.49 7.61 7.89
N ALA A 12 5.65 6.83 6.84
CA ALA A 12 6.85 6.06 6.54
C ALA A 12 8.10 6.95 6.51
N ARG A 13 9.24 6.38 6.91
CA ARG A 13 10.54 7.05 6.78
C ARG A 13 10.94 7.22 5.32
N TYR A 14 10.55 6.28 4.47
CA TYR A 14 10.82 6.30 3.03
C TYR A 14 9.74 5.56 2.26
N VAL A 15 9.39 6.11 1.10
CA VAL A 15 8.59 5.45 0.07
C VAL A 15 9.30 5.64 -1.26
N SER A 16 9.51 4.55 -1.98
CA SER A 16 10.11 4.58 -3.32
C SER A 16 9.24 5.41 -4.27
N PRO A 17 9.84 6.23 -5.16
CA PRO A 17 9.12 6.91 -6.24
C PRO A 17 8.37 5.97 -7.19
N ASP A 18 8.64 4.66 -7.14
CA ASP A 18 8.00 3.62 -7.95
C ASP A 18 6.97 2.78 -7.18
N ALA A 19 6.69 3.11 -5.92
CA ALA A 19 5.64 2.45 -5.14
C ALA A 19 4.24 2.90 -5.59
N TYR A 20 3.27 1.99 -5.47
CA TYR A 20 1.85 2.28 -5.68
C TYR A 20 1.11 2.11 -4.35
N ILE A 21 0.49 3.17 -3.84
CA ILE A 21 -0.26 3.16 -2.58
C ILE A 21 -1.67 3.66 -2.88
N TYR A 22 -2.63 2.74 -2.87
CA TYR A 22 -4.03 3.01 -3.26
C TYR A 22 -4.94 3.24 -2.06
N GLY A 23 -6.01 3.98 -2.31
CA GLY A 23 -7.09 4.22 -1.39
C GLY A 23 -6.64 4.87 -0.07
N PRO A 24 -7.43 4.73 1.00
CA PRO A 24 -7.08 5.26 2.31
C PRO A 24 -6.05 4.38 3.05
N THR A 25 -5.03 3.88 2.35
CA THR A 25 -3.95 3.07 2.96
C THR A 25 -3.21 3.90 4.01
N VAL A 26 -2.96 3.28 5.16
CA VAL A 26 -2.16 3.85 6.25
C VAL A 26 -0.82 3.13 6.30
N VAL A 27 0.27 3.89 6.29
CA VAL A 27 1.61 3.38 6.54
C VAL A 27 2.18 4.02 7.79
N GLY A 28 2.45 3.19 8.80
CA GLY A 28 2.95 3.59 10.10
C GLY A 28 4.33 4.23 10.07
N GLN A 29 4.68 4.85 11.19
CA GLN A 29 5.91 5.61 11.34
C GLN A 29 7.15 4.72 11.21
N GLY A 30 8.22 5.24 10.62
CA GLY A 30 9.51 4.54 10.57
C GLY A 30 9.60 3.43 9.53
N SER A 31 8.47 3.04 8.92
CA SER A 31 8.41 2.01 7.88
C SER A 31 9.16 2.43 6.61
N PHE A 32 9.58 1.42 5.83
CA PHE A 32 10.31 1.58 4.58
C PHE A 32 9.59 0.82 3.48
N VAL A 33 9.20 1.52 2.41
CA VAL A 33 8.45 0.94 1.29
C VAL A 33 9.28 1.08 0.01
N ASP A 34 9.79 -0.03 -0.51
CA ASP A 34 10.43 -0.11 -1.83
C ASP A 34 9.40 0.00 -2.96
N ALA A 35 9.76 -0.36 -4.21
CA ALA A 35 8.86 -0.45 -5.35
C ALA A 35 7.82 -1.60 -5.17
N ALA A 36 6.83 -1.35 -4.32
CA ALA A 36 5.77 -2.28 -3.91
C ALA A 36 4.38 -1.70 -4.18
N VAL A 37 3.36 -2.54 -4.10
CA VAL A 37 1.95 -2.17 -4.28
C VAL A 37 1.19 -2.39 -2.98
N LEU A 38 0.56 -1.35 -2.43
CA LEU A 38 -0.20 -1.38 -1.17
C LEU A 38 -1.66 -0.99 -1.39
N GLY A 39 -2.56 -1.69 -0.70
CA GLY A 39 -4.00 -1.46 -0.78
C GLY A 39 -4.56 -1.81 -2.15
N TYR A 40 -4.00 -2.79 -2.85
CA TYR A 40 -4.50 -3.15 -4.17
C TYR A 40 -5.92 -3.72 -4.08
N PRO A 41 -6.89 -3.23 -4.87
CA PRO A 41 -8.25 -3.72 -4.78
C PRO A 41 -8.36 -5.19 -5.18
N THR A 42 -9.38 -5.86 -4.65
CA THR A 42 -9.72 -7.23 -4.98
C THR A 42 -10.20 -7.36 -6.43
N ARG A 43 -10.01 -8.55 -7.01
CA ARG A 43 -10.40 -8.84 -8.39
C ARG A 43 -11.85 -8.45 -8.72
N PRO A 44 -12.87 -8.70 -7.87
CA PRO A 44 -14.24 -8.28 -8.16
C PRO A 44 -14.37 -6.76 -8.34
N LYS A 45 -13.71 -5.95 -7.50
CA LYS A 45 -13.75 -4.48 -7.60
C LYS A 45 -13.08 -3.97 -8.87
N ILE A 46 -12.02 -4.62 -9.32
CA ILE A 46 -11.33 -4.28 -10.57
C ILE A 46 -12.20 -4.60 -11.78
N LEU A 47 -12.85 -5.78 -11.80
CA LEU A 47 -13.58 -6.25 -12.98
C LEU A 47 -15.00 -5.70 -13.09
N GLN A 48 -15.60 -5.25 -12.00
CA GLN A 48 -16.99 -4.78 -11.95
C GLN A 48 -17.11 -3.26 -11.90
N SER A 49 -16.00 -2.54 -11.71
CA SER A 49 -15.98 -1.07 -11.66
C SER A 49 -15.39 -0.47 -12.93
N PHE A 50 -15.93 0.67 -13.35
CA PHE A 50 -15.35 1.52 -14.38
C PHE A 50 -14.41 2.60 -13.80
N SER A 51 -14.23 2.62 -12.47
CA SER A 51 -13.39 3.59 -11.76
C SER A 51 -11.95 3.11 -11.62
N SER A 52 -11.03 4.02 -11.25
CA SER A 52 -9.63 3.67 -11.09
C SER A 52 -9.40 2.70 -9.91
N PRO A 53 -8.27 1.95 -9.87
CA PRO A 53 -7.92 1.14 -8.71
C PRO A 53 -7.84 1.93 -7.42
N ASP A 54 -7.45 3.21 -7.51
CA ASP A 54 -7.42 4.11 -6.35
C ASP A 54 -8.82 4.33 -5.78
N ASP A 55 -9.81 4.63 -6.63
CA ASP A 55 -11.17 4.97 -6.20
C ASP A 55 -11.87 3.81 -5.48
N VAL A 56 -11.67 2.59 -5.98
CA VAL A 56 -12.37 1.40 -5.48
C VAL A 56 -11.68 0.74 -4.29
N SER A 57 -10.42 1.07 -4.05
CA SER A 57 -9.63 0.50 -2.96
C SER A 57 -10.13 0.96 -1.58
N ASN A 58 -10.27 0.00 -0.66
CA ASN A 58 -10.48 0.23 0.77
C ASN A 58 -9.17 0.57 1.51
N GLY A 59 -8.02 0.52 0.83
CA GLY A 59 -6.70 0.71 1.43
C GLY A 59 -6.26 -0.48 2.31
N ALA A 60 -5.03 -0.42 2.81
CA ALA A 60 -4.47 -1.39 3.76
C ALA A 60 -3.96 -0.68 5.04
N ARG A 61 -3.68 -1.44 6.09
CA ARG A 61 -3.08 -0.92 7.34
C ARG A 61 -1.71 -1.54 7.55
N VAL A 62 -0.67 -0.73 7.45
CA VAL A 62 0.70 -1.12 7.75
C VAL A 62 1.11 -0.47 9.07
N GLY A 63 1.56 -1.29 10.02
CA GLY A 63 2.09 -0.85 11.31
C GLY A 63 3.39 -0.05 11.22
N GLU A 64 3.99 0.18 12.37
CA GLU A 64 5.22 0.93 12.53
C GLU A 64 6.46 0.08 12.24
N SER A 65 7.52 0.73 11.76
CA SER A 65 8.84 0.12 11.51
C SER A 65 8.79 -1.15 10.64
N VAL A 66 7.86 -1.21 9.68
CA VAL A 66 7.71 -2.32 8.74
C VAL A 66 8.64 -2.13 7.53
N ILE A 67 9.27 -3.20 7.05
CA ILE A 67 10.09 -3.20 5.83
C ILE A 67 9.36 -3.94 4.72
N ILE A 68 8.92 -3.21 3.69
CA ILE A 68 8.26 -3.76 2.50
C ILE A 68 9.22 -3.65 1.32
N ARG A 69 9.63 -4.80 0.77
CA ARG A 69 10.60 -4.88 -0.33
C ARG A 69 9.93 -4.85 -1.71
N SER A 70 10.74 -4.62 -2.74
CA SER A 70 10.26 -4.52 -4.13
C SER A 70 9.47 -5.74 -4.56
N GLY A 71 8.39 -5.54 -5.32
CA GLY A 71 7.58 -6.62 -5.88
C GLY A 71 6.47 -7.13 -4.97
N VAL A 72 6.48 -6.80 -3.68
CA VAL A 72 5.42 -7.14 -2.74
C VAL A 72 4.10 -6.48 -3.16
N VAL A 73 3.02 -7.26 -3.15
CA VAL A 73 1.66 -6.78 -3.37
C VAL A 73 0.82 -7.08 -2.13
N ILE A 74 0.35 -6.02 -1.49
CA ILE A 74 -0.57 -6.06 -0.34
C ILE A 74 -1.94 -5.60 -0.82
N TYR A 75 -2.93 -6.48 -0.68
CA TYR A 75 -4.30 -6.18 -1.04
C TYR A 75 -4.95 -5.24 -0.03
N GLU A 76 -6.06 -4.63 -0.45
CA GLU A 76 -6.95 -3.91 0.44
C GLU A 76 -7.43 -4.77 1.62
N ASP A 77 -7.80 -4.11 2.72
CA ASP A 77 -8.28 -4.70 3.97
C ASP A 77 -7.25 -5.60 4.69
N VAL A 78 -6.00 -5.70 4.20
CA VAL A 78 -4.90 -6.36 4.90
C VAL A 78 -4.38 -5.47 6.03
N GLU A 79 -4.12 -6.11 7.18
CA GLU A 79 -3.45 -5.50 8.32
C GLU A 79 -2.09 -6.17 8.57
N ILE A 80 -1.04 -5.36 8.69
CA ILE A 80 0.33 -5.78 8.96
C ILE A 80 0.73 -5.18 10.30
N GLY A 81 1.16 -6.03 11.24
CA GLY A 81 1.65 -5.60 12.54
C GLY A 81 3.01 -4.91 12.49
N ASP A 82 3.38 -4.31 13.61
CA ASP A 82 4.63 -3.56 13.75
C ASP A 82 5.87 -4.47 13.59
N GLY A 83 6.94 -3.93 13.01
CA GLY A 83 8.23 -4.61 12.89
C GLY A 83 8.25 -5.78 11.91
N ALA A 84 7.20 -5.97 11.11
CA ALA A 84 7.18 -7.00 10.08
C ALA A 84 8.19 -6.70 8.95
N GLU A 85 8.76 -7.75 8.36
CA GLU A 85 9.67 -7.65 7.24
C GLU A 85 9.24 -8.58 6.11
N PHE A 86 9.24 -8.06 4.89
CA PHE A 86 8.93 -8.80 3.68
C PHE A 86 10.21 -9.08 2.89
N GLY A 87 10.25 -10.22 2.19
CA GLY A 87 11.25 -10.50 1.15
C GLY A 87 10.90 -9.83 -0.18
N HIS A 88 11.77 -10.02 -1.18
CA HIS A 88 11.50 -9.65 -2.58
C HIS A 88 10.64 -10.71 -3.27
#